data_AF-A0A1H9R7J3-F1
#
_entry.id   AF-A0A1H9R7J3-F1
#
_cell.length_a   1.000
_cell.length_b   1.000
_cell.length_c   1.000
_cell.angle_alpha   90.00
_cell.angle_beta   90.00
_cell.angle_gamma   90.00
#
_symmetry.space_group_name_H-M   'P 1'
#
loop_
_entity.id
_entity.type
_entity.pdbx_description
1 polymer ?
#
loop_
_entity_poly.entity_id
_entity_poly.type
_entity_poly.pdbx_seq_one_letter_code
_entity_poly.pdbx_strand_id
1 'polypeptide(L)'
;MEWIIIGLFSLSAILFILSFFKQEPYKELEKQIENMSIQMMQEIYYLKKKTKLLEEEFIIEAERIEPGAQTAGRAPYTVTRDVVLSMYEEGYSIEDIAVMTEKDTGHIEDLLAN
;
A
#
# COMPACT_ATOMS: atom_id res chain seq x y z
N MET A 1 55.80 48.17 -2.07
CA MET A 1 54.99 48.20 -0.84
C MET A 1 53.58 48.71 -1.12
N GLU A 2 53.41 49.88 -1.72
CA GLU A 2 52.08 50.49 -1.99
C GLU A 2 51.18 49.64 -2.91
N TRP A 3 51.72 49.07 -3.99
CA TRP A 3 50.98 48.17 -4.89
C TRP A 3 50.46 46.90 -4.22
N ILE A 4 51.19 46.39 -3.22
CA ILE A 4 50.77 45.20 -2.46
C ILE A 4 49.57 45.54 -1.58
N ILE A 5 49.58 46.73 -0.95
CA ILE A 5 48.49 47.22 -0.12
C ILE A 5 47.23 47.43 -0.96
N ILE A 6 47.36 48.03 -2.14
CA ILE A 6 46.26 48.23 -3.09
C ILE A 6 45.71 46.89 -3.59
N GLY A 7 46.58 45.93 -3.89
CA GLY A 7 46.19 44.58 -4.30
C GLY A 7 45.40 43.84 -3.20
N LEU A 8 45.88 43.88 -1.96
CA LEU A 8 45.18 43.28 -0.82
C LEU A 8 43.83 43.95 -0.55
N PHE A 9 43.77 45.27 -0.66
CA PHE A 9 42.53 46.02 -0.45
C PHE A 9 41.49 45.68 -1.53
N SER A 10 41.92 45.60 -2.79
CA SER A 10 41.04 45.23 -3.90
C SER A 10 40.57 43.79 -3.78
N LEU A 11 41.45 42.85 -3.42
CA LEU A 11 41.09 41.45 -3.16
C LEU A 11 40.09 41.33 -2.00
N SER A 12 40.30 42.08 -0.92
CA SER A 12 39.37 42.13 0.22
C SER A 12 38.01 42.69 -0.19
N ALA A 13 37.97 43.75 -1.00
CA ALA A 13 36.72 44.33 -1.50
C ALA A 13 35.96 43.33 -2.38
N ILE A 14 36.66 42.61 -3.26
CA ILE A 14 36.08 41.57 -4.11
C ILE A 14 35.52 40.42 -3.27
N LEU A 15 36.29 39.90 -2.30
CA LEU A 15 35.83 38.85 -1.39
C LEU A 15 34.63 39.29 -0.55
N PHE A 16 34.60 40.56 -0.13
CA PHE A 16 33.47 41.13 0.62
C PHE A 16 32.21 41.17 -0.24
N ILE A 17 32.31 41.61 -1.49
CA ILE A 17 31.20 41.61 -2.44
C ILE A 17 30.71 40.17 -2.70
N LEU A 18 31.62 39.21 -2.90
CA LEU A 18 31.28 37.80 -3.08
C LEU A 18 30.66 37.16 -1.83
N SER A 19 30.95 37.68 -0.64
CA SER A 19 30.35 37.21 0.61
C SER A 19 28.85 37.49 0.68
N PHE A 20 28.38 38.59 0.08
CA PHE A 20 26.94 38.87 0.00
C PHE A 20 26.22 37.91 -0.95
N PHE A 21 26.91 37.36 -1.96
CA PHE A 21 26.34 36.39 -2.89
C PHE A 21 26.15 34.98 -2.28
N LYS A 22 26.67 34.72 -1.07
CA LYS A 22 26.50 33.45 -0.36
C LYS A 22 25.24 33.36 0.51
N GLN A 23 24.35 34.36 0.48
CA GLN A 23 23.15 34.34 1.30
C GLN A 23 22.10 33.38 0.71
N GLU A 24 22.20 32.13 1.16
CA GLU A 24 21.10 31.17 1.39
C GLU A 24 20.38 30.55 0.18
N PRO A 25 21.06 29.99 -0.84
CA PRO A 25 20.39 29.17 -1.84
C PRO A 25 19.73 27.91 -1.25
N TYR A 26 20.14 27.51 -0.05
CA TYR A 26 19.66 26.29 0.62
C TYR A 26 18.47 26.50 1.55
N LYS A 27 18.13 27.73 1.97
CA LYS A 27 16.99 27.95 2.89
C LYS A 27 15.65 27.62 2.23
N GLU A 28 15.50 27.99 0.97
CA GLU A 28 14.27 27.71 0.21
C GLU A 28 14.11 26.20 -0.04
N LEU A 29 15.22 25.51 -0.30
CA LEU A 29 15.25 24.06 -0.46
C LEU A 29 14.94 23.32 0.84
N GLU A 30 15.54 23.76 1.96
CA GLU A 30 15.27 23.22 3.29
C GLU A 30 13.80 23.37 3.67
N LYS A 31 13.22 24.55 3.41
CA LYS A 31 11.79 24.82 3.64
C LYS A 31 10.87 23.98 2.76
N GLN A 32 11.24 23.72 1.50
CA GLN A 32 10.49 22.82 0.63
C GLN A 32 10.51 21.39 1.13
N ILE A 33 11.67 20.89 1.58
CA ILE A 33 11.82 19.55 2.16
C ILE A 33 11.01 19.43 3.45
N GLU A 34 11.03 20.44 4.31
CA GLU A 34 10.26 20.46 5.55
C GLU A 34 8.74 20.38 5.28
N ASN A 35 8.24 21.22 4.37
CA ASN A 35 6.82 21.20 3.98
C ASN A 35 6.42 19.84 3.40
N MET A 36 7.26 19.25 2.55
CA MET A 36 7.00 17.94 1.94
C MET A 36 7.01 16.82 2.99
N SER A 37 7.92 16.89 3.97
CA SER A 37 7.99 15.95 5.10
C SER A 37 6.73 16.01 5.97
N ILE A 38 6.25 17.23 6.27
CA ILE A 38 5.00 17.43 7.03
C ILE A 38 3.81 16.83 6.27
N GLN A 39 3.69 17.08 4.97
CA GLN A 39 2.62 16.51 4.14
C GLN A 39 2.68 14.99 4.12
N MET A 40 3.85 14.41 3.90
CA MET A 40 4.03 12.96 3.86
C MET A 40 3.66 12.30 5.20
N MET A 41 3.99 12.94 6.32
CA MET A 41 3.59 12.46 7.65
C MET A 41 2.07 12.46 7.84
N GLN A 42 1.38 13.50 7.36
CA GLN A 42 -0.09 13.57 7.39
C GLN A 42 -0.72 12.48 6.51
N GLU A 43 -0.18 12.26 5.31
CA GLU A 43 -0.64 11.20 4.42
C GLU A 43 -0.45 9.81 5.04
N ILE A 44 0.72 9.53 5.62
CA ILE A 44 0.98 8.26 6.32
C ILE A 44 0.01 8.08 7.49
N TYR A 45 -0.26 9.14 8.26
CA TYR A 45 -1.23 9.08 9.36
C TYR A 45 -2.64 8.75 8.85
N TYR A 46 -3.07 9.40 7.77
CA TYR A 46 -4.38 9.15 7.18
C TYR A 46 -4.51 7.74 6.60
N LEU A 47 -3.46 7.23 5.94
CA LEU A 47 -3.39 5.86 5.47
C LEU A 47 -3.45 4.87 6.63
N LYS A 48 -2.65 5.07 7.68
CA LYS A 48 -2.71 4.25 8.91
C LYS A 48 -4.10 4.23 9.52
N LYS A 49 -4.79 5.37 9.58
CA LYS A 49 -6.16 5.46 10.11
C LYS A 49 -7.15 4.69 9.24
N LYS A 50 -7.07 4.84 7.92
CA LYS A 50 -7.91 4.10 6.97
C LYS A 50 -7.69 2.59 7.08
N THR A 51 -6.43 2.15 7.11
CA THR A 51 -6.08 0.74 7.27
C THR A 51 -6.58 0.20 8.61
N LYS A 52 -6.39 0.94 9.71
CA LYS A 52 -6.88 0.53 11.03
C LYS A 52 -8.41 0.42 11.08
N LEU A 53 -9.13 1.38 10.49
CA LEU A 53 -10.59 1.31 10.38
C LEU A 53 -11.01 0.06 9.60
N LEU A 54 -10.32 -0.22 8.49
CA LEU A 54 -10.59 -1.39 7.66
C LEU A 54 -10.26 -2.70 8.40
N GLU A 55 -9.21 -2.72 9.22
CA GLU A 55 -8.89 -3.85 10.10
C GLU A 55 -9.97 -4.06 11.17
N GLU A 56 -10.44 -2.99 11.82
CA GLU A 56 -11.52 -3.07 12.81
C GLU A 56 -12.83 -3.52 12.16
N GLU A 57 -13.19 -2.99 11.00
CA GLU A 57 -14.36 -3.44 10.22
C GLU A 57 -14.22 -4.90 9.78
N PHE A 58 -13.04 -5.33 9.30
CA PHE A 58 -12.80 -6.72 8.91
C PHE A 58 -12.85 -7.69 10.10
N ILE A 59 -12.32 -7.30 11.26
CA ILE A 59 -12.39 -8.09 12.49
C ILE A 59 -13.85 -8.21 12.95
N ILE A 60 -14.60 -7.10 12.90
CA ILE A 60 -16.04 -7.11 13.24
C ILE A 60 -16.83 -7.94 12.23
N GLU A 61 -16.52 -7.89 10.93
CA GLU A 61 -17.13 -8.77 9.92
C GLU A 61 -16.79 -10.24 10.23
N ALA A 62 -15.53 -10.55 10.56
CA ALA A 62 -15.09 -11.90 10.92
C ALA A 62 -15.74 -12.44 12.20
N GLU A 63 -16.09 -11.57 13.16
CA GLU A 63 -16.75 -11.94 14.41
C GLU A 63 -18.28 -11.90 14.32
N ARG A 64 -18.85 -11.07 13.44
CA ARG A 64 -20.28 -10.99 13.12
C ARG A 64 -20.72 -12.09 12.15
N ILE A 65 -19.76 -12.76 11.54
CA ILE A 65 -19.94 -14.08 10.98
C ILE A 65 -20.21 -15.01 12.15
N GLU A 66 -21.50 -15.25 12.37
CA GLU A 66 -21.99 -16.43 13.06
C GLU A 66 -21.17 -17.66 12.62
N PRO A 67 -21.01 -18.70 13.45
CA PRO A 67 -20.29 -19.93 13.10
C PRO A 67 -20.90 -20.75 11.92
N GLY A 68 -21.54 -20.10 10.94
CA GLY A 68 -22.02 -20.64 9.68
C GLY A 68 -21.99 -19.70 8.46
N ALA A 69 -21.49 -18.46 8.51
CA ALA A 69 -21.57 -17.52 7.37
C ALA A 69 -20.20 -17.08 6.82
N GLN A 70 -19.57 -17.93 6.03
CA GLN A 70 -18.25 -17.74 5.39
C GLN A 70 -17.96 -16.32 4.86
N THR A 71 -16.84 -15.75 5.31
CA THR A 71 -16.16 -14.54 4.81
C THR A 71 -15.73 -14.73 3.35
N ALA A 72 -16.33 -13.97 2.44
CA ALA A 72 -15.87 -13.80 1.06
C ALA A 72 -14.65 -12.84 0.99
N GLY A 73 -13.59 -13.18 1.74
CA GLY A 73 -12.38 -12.38 1.86
C GLY A 73 -11.18 -13.27 2.15
N ARG A 74 -10.83 -14.11 1.17
CA ARG A 74 -9.81 -15.19 1.20
C ARG A 74 -10.25 -16.50 1.86
N ALA A 75 -11.33 -17.11 1.35
CA ALA A 75 -11.48 -18.55 1.53
C ALA A 75 -10.51 -19.25 0.53
N PRO A 76 -9.60 -20.14 0.98
CA PRO A 76 -9.04 -21.15 0.07
C PRO A 76 -10.25 -21.83 -0.57
N TYR A 77 -10.34 -21.89 -1.92
CA TYR A 77 -11.50 -22.42 -2.67
C TYR A 77 -12.20 -23.55 -1.91
N THR A 78 -13.17 -23.20 -1.05
CA THR A 78 -13.99 -24.17 -0.38
C THR A 78 -15.03 -24.49 -1.42
N VAL A 79 -15.00 -25.73 -1.86
CA VAL A 79 -15.87 -26.26 -2.89
C VAL A 79 -17.28 -26.24 -2.34
N THR A 80 -17.95 -25.11 -2.53
CA THR A 80 -19.33 -24.89 -2.10
C THR A 80 -20.24 -25.46 -3.16
N ARG A 81 -21.40 -25.99 -2.75
CA ARG A 81 -22.43 -26.54 -3.64
C ARG A 81 -22.71 -25.65 -4.85
N ASP A 82 -22.85 -24.35 -4.65
CA ASP A 82 -23.14 -23.40 -5.74
C ASP A 82 -22.06 -23.39 -6.83
N VAL A 83 -20.79 -23.60 -6.46
CA VAL A 83 -19.65 -23.67 -7.39
C VAL A 83 -19.66 -25.00 -8.15
N VAL A 84 -19.95 -26.10 -7.46
CA VAL A 84 -20.07 -27.43 -8.08
C VAL A 84 -21.26 -27.49 -9.03
N LEU A 85 -22.39 -26.90 -8.63
CA LEU A 85 -23.61 -26.86 -9.41
C LEU A 85 -23.41 -26.02 -10.68
N SER A 86 -22.77 -24.86 -10.59
CA SER A 86 -22.51 -24.04 -11.78
C SER A 86 -21.55 -24.74 -12.76
N MET A 87 -20.55 -25.46 -12.27
CA MET A 87 -19.65 -26.25 -13.12
C MET A 87 -20.37 -27.44 -13.78
N TYR A 88 -21.26 -28.11 -13.04
CA TYR A 88 -22.06 -29.20 -13.59
C TYR A 88 -23.06 -28.70 -14.66
N GLU A 89 -23.68 -27.54 -14.44
CA GLU A 89 -24.56 -26.87 -15.40
C GLU A 89 -23.81 -26.37 -16.65
N GLU A 90 -22.55 -25.95 -16.50
CA GLU A 90 -21.65 -25.62 -17.61
C GLU A 90 -21.20 -26.85 -18.42
N GLY A 91 -21.50 -28.07 -17.93
CA GLY A 91 -21.26 -29.33 -18.64
C GLY A 91 -19.98 -30.06 -18.27
N TYR A 92 -19.33 -29.69 -17.16
CA TYR A 92 -18.17 -30.43 -16.63
C TYR A 92 -18.61 -31.73 -15.96
N SER A 93 -17.82 -32.81 -16.16
CA SER A 93 -18.09 -34.09 -15.50
C SER A 93 -17.73 -34.04 -14.00
N ILE A 94 -18.31 -34.94 -13.22
CA ILE A 94 -18.12 -35.01 -11.76
C ILE A 94 -16.63 -35.30 -11.44
N GLU A 95 -15.99 -36.11 -12.26
CA GLU A 95 -14.56 -36.42 -12.19
C GLU A 95 -13.69 -35.20 -12.47
N ASP A 96 -14.06 -34.39 -13.48
CA ASP A 96 -13.34 -33.17 -13.83
C ASP A 96 -13.44 -32.11 -12.72
N ILE A 97 -14.62 -31.98 -12.11
CA ILE A 97 -14.85 -31.06 -10.99
C ILE A 97 -14.05 -31.52 -9.77
N ALA A 98 -14.02 -32.82 -9.47
CA ALA A 98 -13.23 -33.38 -8.37
C ALA A 98 -11.72 -33.09 -8.52
N VAL A 99 -11.19 -33.24 -9.74
CA VAL A 99 -9.78 -32.94 -10.05
C VAL A 99 -9.48 -31.45 -9.97
N MET A 100 -10.34 -30.59 -10.53
CA MET A 100 -10.14 -29.13 -10.50
C MET A 100 -10.24 -28.55 -9.10
N THR A 101 -11.02 -29.20 -8.23
CA THR A 101 -11.31 -28.72 -6.89
C THR A 101 -10.53 -29.44 -5.79
N GLU A 102 -9.65 -30.37 -6.17
CA GLU A 102 -8.88 -31.24 -5.26
C GLU A 102 -9.76 -31.94 -4.20
N LYS A 103 -10.98 -32.34 -4.59
CA LYS A 103 -11.94 -33.05 -3.73
C LYS A 103 -12.21 -34.47 -4.24
N ASP A 104 -12.72 -35.31 -3.36
CA ASP A 104 -13.14 -36.66 -3.71
C ASP A 104 -14.45 -36.63 -4.51
N THR A 105 -14.57 -37.51 -5.51
CA THR A 105 -15.77 -37.60 -6.36
C THR A 105 -17.03 -37.88 -5.55
N GLY A 106 -16.93 -38.67 -4.47
CA GLY A 106 -18.06 -38.93 -3.58
C GLY A 106 -18.53 -37.70 -2.81
N HIS A 107 -17.64 -36.74 -2.53
CA HIS A 107 -18.01 -35.47 -1.90
C HIS A 107 -18.73 -34.53 -2.88
N ILE A 108 -18.35 -34.55 -4.16
CA ILE A 108 -19.00 -33.79 -5.22
C ILE A 108 -20.41 -34.34 -5.50
N GLU A 109 -20.58 -35.65 -5.51
CA GLU A 109 -21.89 -36.30 -5.66
C GLU A 109 -22.85 -35.97 -4.51
N ASP A 110 -22.37 -36.00 -3.26
CA ASP A 110 -23.17 -35.65 -2.08
C ASP A 110 -23.65 -34.18 -2.11
N LEU A 111 -22.78 -33.28 -2.61
CA LEU A 111 -23.12 -31.87 -2.79
C LEU A 111 -24.15 -31.63 -3.91
N LEU A 112 -24.20 -32.49 -4.93
CA LEU A 112 -25.18 -32.43 -6.02
C LEU A 112 -26.52 -33.11 -5.67
N ALA A 113 -26.49 -34.10 -4.77
CA ALA A 113 -27.66 -34.91 -4.41
C ALA A 113 -28.59 -34.25 -3.37
N ASN A 114 -28.06 -33.32 -2.55
CA ASN A 114 -28.80 -32.52 -1.57
C ASN A 114 -29.06 -31.12 -2.10
#